data_AF-A0A6G5QHP6-F1
#
_entry.id   AF-A0A6G5QHP6-F1
#
_cell.length_a   1.000
_cell.length_b   1.000
_cell.length_c   1.000
_cell.angle_alpha   90.00
_cell.angle_beta   90.00
_cell.angle_gamma   90.00
#
_symmetry.space_group_name_H-M   'P 1'
#
loop_
_entity.id
_entity.type
_entity.pdbx_description
1 polymer ?
#
loop_
_entity_poly.entity_id
_entity_poly.type
_entity_poly.pdbx_seq_one_letter_code
_entity_poly.pdbx_strand_id
1 'polypeptide(L)' 'MFKSILEFYLTGFRNMKLGRTLWLIIFVKLFIMFFVIKMLFFSENMSKKFKTDAEKTNFVYENLIKNKE' A
#
# COMPACT_ATOMS: atom_id res chain seq x y z
N MET A 1 9.06 -6.77 33.16
CA MET A 1 9.83 -5.65 32.60
C MET A 1 9.20 -5.10 31.31
N PHE A 2 8.99 -5.89 30.26
CA PHE A 2 8.44 -5.40 28.97
C PHE A 2 7.04 -4.78 29.04
N LYS A 3 6.14 -5.28 29.90
CA LYS A 3 4.80 -4.69 30.10
C LYS A 3 4.87 -3.21 30.52
N SER A 4 5.82 -2.87 31.40
CA SER A 4 6.00 -1.51 31.92
C SER A 4 6.47 -0.54 30.83
N ILE A 5 7.37 -1.00 29.94
CA ILE A 5 7.83 -0.22 28.78
C ILE A 5 6.65 0.02 27.81
N LEU A 6 5.84 -1.01 27.56
CA LEU A 6 4.66 -0.88 26.68
C LEU A 6 3.62 0.07 27.24
N GLU A 7 3.30 -0.03 28.53
CA GLU A 7 2.36 0.88 29.18
C GLU A 7 2.88 2.32 29.21
N PHE A 8 4.17 2.53 29.42
CA PHE A 8 4.77 3.86 29.35
C PHE A 8 4.66 4.46 27.95
N TYR A 9 4.96 3.68 26.90
CA TYR A 9 4.82 4.13 25.52
C TYR A 9 3.36 4.43 25.16
N LEU A 10 2.44 3.55 25.51
CA LEU A 10 0.99 3.74 25.26
C LEU A 10 0.44 4.95 26.03
N THR A 11 0.83 5.12 27.29
CA THR A 11 0.38 6.22 28.15
C THR A 11 0.96 7.55 27.68
N GLY A 12 2.24 7.59 27.35
CA GLY A 12 2.91 8.76 26.80
C GLY A 12 2.32 9.16 25.44
N PHE A 13 2.17 8.19 24.53
CA PHE A 13 1.58 8.42 23.21
C PHE A 13 0.13 8.91 23.29
N ARG A 14 -0.68 8.37 24.21
CA ARG A 14 -2.08 8.78 24.41
C ARG A 14 -2.20 10.20 24.98
N ASN A 15 -1.32 10.58 25.91
CA ASN A 15 -1.33 11.92 26.51
C ASN A 15 -0.72 12.99 25.59
N MET A 16 0.01 12.60 24.54
CA MET A 16 0.57 13.53 23.57
C MET A 16 -0.48 13.98 22.54
N LYS A 17 -0.72 15.29 22.46
CA LYS A 17 -1.50 15.90 21.37
C LYS A 17 -0.68 15.99 20.09
N LEU A 18 0.56 16.49 20.19
CA LEU A 18 1.50 16.64 19.06
C LEU A 18 1.84 15.29 18.40
N GLY A 19 2.13 14.26 19.20
CA GLY A 19 2.47 12.92 18.69
C GLY A 19 1.33 12.28 17.90
N ARG A 20 0.09 12.40 18.39
CA ARG A 20 -1.11 11.91 17.67
C ARG A 20 -1.32 12.66 16.34
N THR A 21 -1.14 13.98 16.33
CA THR A 21 -1.22 14.78 15.10
C THR A 21 -0.15 14.38 14.10
N LEU A 22 1.09 14.21 14.53
CA LEU A 22 2.20 13.76 13.67
C LEU A 22 1.94 12.37 13.09
N TRP A 23 1.45 11.44 13.91
CA TRP A 23 1.10 10.10 13.44
C TRP A 23 -0.02 10.14 12.41
N LEU A 24 -1.06 10.96 12.65
CA LEU A 24 -2.12 11.19 11.68
C LEU A 24 -1.59 11.76 10.36
N ILE A 25 -0.66 12.71 10.41
CA ILE A 25 0.01 13.25 9.21
C ILE A 25 0.78 12.15 8.46
N ILE A 26 1.51 11.28 9.17
CA ILE A 26 2.21 10.14 8.57
C ILE A 26 1.22 9.20 7.88
N PHE A 27 0.10 8.85 8.53
CA PHE A 27 -0.94 8.02 7.95
C PHE A 27 -1.53 8.62 6.68
N VAL A 28 -1.88 9.91 6.73
CA VAL A 28 -2.41 10.64 5.57
C VAL A 28 -1.39 10.65 4.43
N LYS A 29 -0.12 10.95 4.73
CA LYS A 29 0.94 10.97 3.72
C LYS A 29 1.17 9.60 3.08
N LEU A 30 1.16 8.54 3.88
CA LEU A 30 1.27 7.16 3.39
C LEU A 30 0.06 6.77 2.54
N PHE A 31 -1.15 7.15 2.94
CA PHE A 31 -2.36 6.90 2.15
C PHE A 31 -2.34 7.62 0.80
N ILE A 32 -1.95 8.90 0.80
CA ILE A 32 -1.80 9.69 -0.44
C ILE A 32 -0.71 9.09 -1.33
N MET A 33 0.45 8.76 -0.78
CA MET A 33 1.56 8.16 -1.54
C MET A 33 1.15 6.80 -2.12
N PHE A 34 0.46 5.97 -1.35
CA PHE A 34 -0.09 4.70 -1.83
C PHE A 34 -1.10 4.91 -2.95
N PHE A 35 -1.99 5.90 -2.81
CA PHE A 35 -2.98 6.20 -3.84
C PHE A 35 -2.32 6.72 -5.12
N VAL A 36 -1.32 7.59 -5.04
CA VAL A 36 -0.59 8.10 -6.22
C VAL A 36 0.18 6.98 -6.90
N ILE A 37 0.93 6.17 -6.16
CA ILE A 37 1.65 5.02 -6.73
C ILE A 37 0.66 4.05 -7.36
N LYS A 38 -0.46 3.74 -6.70
CA LYS A 38 -1.51 2.88 -7.25
C LYS A 38 -2.15 3.50 -8.49
N MET A 39 -2.48 4.78 -8.47
CA MET A 39 -3.13 5.47 -9.59
C MET A 39 -2.21 5.50 -10.81
N LEU A 40 -0.93 5.84 -10.65
CA LEU A 40 0.03 5.82 -11.75
C LEU A 40 0.34 4.38 -12.21
N PHE A 41 0.58 3.45 -11.28
CA PHE A 41 0.94 2.07 -11.62
C PHE A 41 -0.23 1.27 -12.21
N PHE A 42 -1.49 1.55 -11.83
CA PHE A 42 -2.66 0.87 -12.39
C PHE A 42 -3.23 1.60 -13.61
N SER A 43 -3.32 2.93 -13.61
CA SER A 43 -3.91 3.68 -14.74
C SER A 43 -3.10 3.51 -16.02
N GLU A 44 -1.77 3.59 -15.95
CA GLU A 44 -0.94 3.51 -17.16
C GLU A 44 -0.63 2.06 -17.58
N ASN A 45 -0.54 1.10 -16.65
CA ASN A 45 -0.15 -0.27 -17.00
C ASN A 45 -1.33 -1.22 -17.29
N MET A 46 -2.54 -0.96 -16.78
CA MET A 46 -3.70 -1.83 -17.04
C MET A 46 -4.50 -1.39 -18.26
N SER A 47 -4.78 -0.09 -18.40
CA SER A 47 -5.76 0.39 -19.40
C SER A 47 -5.23 0.42 -20.84
N LYS A 48 -3.92 0.65 -21.03
CA LYS A 48 -3.33 0.78 -22.37
C LYS A 48 -2.94 -0.55 -23.02
N LYS A 49 -2.87 -1.65 -22.28
CA LYS A 49 -2.49 -2.97 -22.83
C LYS A 49 -3.63 -3.98 -22.91
N PHE A 50 -4.70 -3.88 -22.12
CA PHE A 50 -5.81 -4.84 -22.16
C PHE A 50 -7.13 -4.14 -21.89
N LYS A 51 -8.05 -4.18 -22.87
CA LYS A 51 -9.40 -3.57 -22.79
C LYS A 51 -10.36 -4.38 -21.90
N THR A 52 -10.02 -5.65 -21.61
CA THR A 52 -10.86 -6.59 -20.88
C THR A 52 -10.01 -7.41 -19.91
N ASP A 53 -10.45 -7.58 -18.66
CA ASP A 53 -9.79 -8.44 -17.65
C ASP A 53 -9.56 -9.88 -18.16
N ALA A 54 -10.43 -10.37 -19.05
CA ALA A 54 -10.33 -11.67 -19.70
C ALA A 54 -9.11 -11.79 -20.64
N GLU A 55 -8.83 -10.78 -21.47
CA GLU A 55 -7.67 -10.78 -22.39
C GLU A 55 -6.36 -10.69 -21.62
N LYS A 56 -6.35 -9.94 -20.51
CA LYS A 56 -5.19 -9.80 -19.64
C LYS A 56 -4.81 -11.12 -18.97
N THR A 57 -5.82 -11.89 -18.56
CA THR A 57 -5.63 -13.20 -17.94
C THR A 57 -5.07 -14.19 -18.94
N ASN A 58 -5.61 -14.24 -20.17
CA ASN A 58 -5.11 -15.12 -21.23
C ASN A 58 -3.66 -14.80 -21.65
N PHE A 59 -3.30 -13.52 -21.77
CA PHE A 59 -1.93 -13.14 -22.12
C PHE A 59 -0.91 -13.54 -21.04
N VAL A 60 -1.26 -13.36 -19.76
CA VAL A 60 -0.39 -13.78 -18.65
C VAL A 60 -0.29 -15.31 -18.61
N TYR A 61 -1.39 -16.02 -18.84
CA TYR A 61 -1.41 -17.49 -18.90
C TYR A 61 -0.49 -18.02 -20.00
N GLU A 62 -0.57 -17.48 -21.23
CA GLU A 62 0.31 -17.88 -22.32
C GLU A 62 1.79 -17.56 -22.05
N ASN A 63 2.10 -16.38 -21.49
CA ASN A 63 3.50 -16.00 -21.22
C ASN A 63 4.13 -16.80 -20.05
N LEU A 64 3.34 -17.18 -19.03
CA LEU A 64 3.82 -18.03 -17.93
C LEU A 64 4.02 -19.48 -18.37
N ILE A 65 3.23 -19.96 -19.32
CA ILE A 65 3.38 -21.31 -19.88
C ILE A 65 4.56 -21.38 -20.85
N LYS A 66 4.76 -20.32 -21.66
CA LYS A 66 5.82 -20.26 -22.68
C LYS A 66 7.24 -20.11 -22.12
N ASN A 67 7.39 -19.59 -20.89
CA ASN A 67 8.70 -19.39 -20.25
C ASN A 67 9.14 -20.59 -19.39
N LYS A 68 8.51 -21.76 -19.56
CA LYS A 68 8.81 -22.98 -18.83
C LYS A 68 9.73 -23.95 -19.60
N GLU A 69 10.41 -23.46 -20.64
CA GLU A 69 11.45 -24.18 -21.38
C GLU A 69 12.82 -23.52 -21.19
#